data_AF-A0A822G6J9-F1
#
_entry.id   AF-A0A822G6J9-F1
#
_cell.length_a   1.000
_cell.length_b   1.000
_cell.length_c   1.000
_cell.angle_alpha   90.00
_cell.angle_beta   90.00
_cell.angle_gamma   90.00
#
_symmetry.space_group_name_H-M   'P 1'
#
loop_
_entity.id
_entity.type
_entity.pdbx_description
1 polymer ?
#
loop_
_entity_poly.entity_id
_entity_poly.type
_entity_poly.pdbx_seq_one_letter_code
_entity_poly.pdbx_strand_id
1 'polypeptide(L)'
;MDATGSMYYLLHKCKNTVDIMFERASEILKEQNIKSDSFQLQFVVYRNYNSREDKILQSSPWETKPDNLRAFMNTIEVEGGWNNEAIEIGLWHANEENERENITQVILIVAEQTGGRCEMLDINSSSGSQMLTDLITEEILRNVGGSTKGNALVEAYRKIFHKDYT
;
A
#
# COMPACT_ATOMS: atom_id res chain seq x y z
N MET A 1 -6.51 4.42 0.42
CA MET A 1 -6.41 4.59 -1.04
C MET A 1 -7.71 5.16 -1.53
N ASP A 2 -7.62 6.20 -2.35
CA ASP A 2 -8.76 6.74 -3.09
C ASP A 2 -9.34 5.70 -4.07
N ALA A 3 -10.67 5.60 -4.14
CA ALA A 3 -11.38 4.80 -5.15
C ALA A 3 -12.51 5.58 -5.83
N THR A 4 -12.34 6.89 -6.00
CA THR A 4 -13.25 7.70 -6.83
C THR A 4 -13.04 7.44 -8.32
N GLY A 5 -13.94 7.97 -9.16
CA GLY A 5 -13.85 7.80 -10.62
C GLY A 5 -12.52 8.28 -11.23
N SER A 6 -11.81 9.22 -10.60
CA SER A 6 -10.48 9.69 -11.04
C SER A 6 -9.46 8.54 -11.05
N MET A 7 -9.62 7.57 -10.16
CA MET A 7 -8.77 6.39 -10.01
C MET A 7 -9.09 5.28 -11.02
N TYR A 8 -10.06 5.42 -11.94
CA TYR A 8 -10.49 4.32 -12.83
C TYR A 8 -9.32 3.62 -13.55
N TYR A 9 -8.37 4.39 -14.10
CA TYR A 9 -7.20 3.84 -14.79
C TYR A 9 -6.05 3.43 -13.86
N LEU A 10 -6.02 3.96 -12.64
CA LEU A 10 -4.95 3.75 -11.67
C LEU A 10 -5.25 2.64 -10.67
N LEU A 11 -6.54 2.35 -10.39
CA LEU A 11 -6.99 1.45 -9.36
C LEU A 11 -6.41 0.04 -9.54
N HIS A 12 -6.52 -0.51 -10.75
CA HIS A 12 -5.97 -1.84 -11.05
C HIS A 12 -4.45 -1.86 -10.88
N LYS A 13 -3.75 -0.81 -11.31
CA LYS A 13 -2.29 -0.73 -11.19
C LYS A 13 -1.84 -0.60 -9.74
N CYS A 14 -2.53 0.22 -8.94
CA CYS A 14 -2.27 0.34 -7.50
C CYS A 14 -2.47 -0.99 -6.77
N LYS A 15 -3.58 -1.69 -7.01
CA LYS A 15 -3.82 -3.01 -6.42
C LYS A 15 -2.71 -3.99 -6.78
N ASN A 16 -2.32 -4.03 -8.05
CA ASN A 16 -1.24 -4.89 -8.52
C ASN A 16 0.11 -4.51 -7.89
N THR A 17 0.40 -3.22 -7.71
CA THR A 17 1.62 -2.76 -7.02
C THR A 17 1.64 -3.19 -5.56
N VAL A 18 0.54 -2.99 -4.83
CA VAL A 18 0.41 -3.38 -3.42
C VAL A 18 0.56 -4.89 -3.26
N ASP A 19 -0.04 -5.64 -4.17
CA ASP A 19 0.04 -7.08 -4.22
C ASP A 19 1.48 -7.59 -4.45
N ILE A 20 2.16 -7.11 -5.50
CA ILE A 20 3.56 -7.45 -5.80
C ILE A 20 4.47 -7.07 -4.63
N MET A 21 4.29 -5.89 -4.04
CA MET A 21 5.05 -5.42 -2.89
C MET A 21 4.91 -6.36 -1.69
N PHE A 22 3.68 -6.79 -1.36
CA PHE A 22 3.45 -7.73 -0.28
C PHE A 22 4.12 -9.08 -0.58
N GLU A 23 3.95 -9.60 -1.80
CA GLU A 23 4.59 -10.86 -2.22
C GLU A 23 6.11 -10.81 -2.07
N ARG A 24 6.75 -9.77 -2.62
CA ARG A 24 8.21 -9.61 -2.57
C ARG A 24 8.72 -9.44 -1.14
N ALA A 25 8.06 -8.62 -0.31
CA ALA A 25 8.43 -8.48 1.10
C ALA A 25 8.35 -9.84 1.82
N SER A 26 7.27 -10.58 1.59
CA SER A 26 7.07 -11.91 2.18
C SER A 26 8.11 -12.93 1.73
N GLU A 27 8.52 -12.88 0.46
CA GLU A 27 9.54 -13.75 -0.10
C GLU A 27 10.91 -13.52 0.55
N ILE A 28 11.35 -12.26 0.64
CA ILE A 28 12.62 -11.91 1.30
C ILE A 28 12.64 -12.35 2.76
N LEU A 29 11.54 -12.17 3.50
CA LEU A 29 11.47 -12.60 4.89
C LEU A 29 11.59 -14.12 5.02
N LYS A 30 10.94 -14.88 4.14
CA LYS A 30 11.06 -16.35 4.11
C LYS A 30 12.49 -16.80 3.81
N GLU A 31 13.15 -16.19 2.82
CA GLU A 31 14.53 -16.52 2.47
C GLU A 31 15.53 -16.25 3.60
N GLN A 32 15.29 -15.18 4.36
CA GLN A 32 16.12 -14.80 5.51
C GLN A 32 15.74 -15.55 6.79
N ASN A 33 14.85 -16.55 6.69
CA ASN A 33 14.35 -17.36 7.79
C ASN A 33 13.69 -16.51 8.90
N ILE A 34 13.09 -15.39 8.51
CA ILE A 34 12.25 -14.54 9.34
C ILE A 34 10.82 -14.99 9.18
N LYS A 35 10.06 -15.01 10.27
CA LYS A 35 8.67 -15.44 10.22
C LYS A 35 7.86 -14.53 9.30
N SER A 36 6.98 -15.12 8.50
CA SER A 36 6.12 -14.38 7.55
C SER A 36 5.05 -13.52 8.25
N ASP A 37 4.80 -13.73 9.54
CA ASP A 37 3.92 -12.91 10.38
C ASP A 37 4.66 -11.73 11.05
N SER A 38 5.91 -11.46 10.66
CA SER A 38 6.72 -10.35 11.18
C SER A 38 6.23 -8.96 10.77
N PHE A 39 5.32 -8.88 9.79
CA PHE A 39 4.57 -7.68 9.49
C PHE A 39 3.13 -8.03 9.11
N GLN A 40 2.27 -7.03 9.26
CA GLN A 40 0.87 -7.08 8.85
C GLN A 40 0.58 -5.88 7.97
N LEU A 41 -0.36 -6.03 7.05
CA LEU A 41 -0.81 -4.96 6.18
C LEU A 41 -2.33 -4.91 6.15
N GLN A 42 -2.87 -3.70 6.31
CA GLN A 42 -4.29 -3.41 6.12
C GLN A 42 -4.47 -2.54 4.88
N PHE A 43 -5.43 -2.89 4.03
CA PHE A 43 -5.81 -2.10 2.87
C PHE A 43 -7.11 -1.36 3.13
N VAL A 44 -7.04 -0.03 3.11
CA VAL A 44 -8.17 0.85 3.40
C VAL A 44 -8.52 1.67 2.16
N VAL A 45 -9.80 1.72 1.84
CA VAL A 45 -10.36 2.41 0.69
C VAL A 45 -11.35 3.46 1.18
N TYR A 46 -11.18 4.70 0.73
CA TYR A 46 -12.12 5.79 1.00
C TYR A 46 -12.68 6.34 -0.32
N ARG A 47 -13.87 6.93 -0.27
CA ARG A 47 -14.56 7.57 -1.40
C ARG A 47 -15.11 8.94 -0.98
N ASN A 48 -16.20 9.41 -1.56
CA ASN A 48 -16.83 10.69 -1.23
C ASN A 48 -17.84 10.58 -0.08
N TYR A 49 -18.12 11.69 0.59
CA TYR A 49 -19.17 11.78 1.61
C TYR A 49 -20.59 11.50 1.09
N ASN A 50 -20.81 11.58 -0.23
CA ASN A 50 -22.09 11.26 -0.87
C ASN A 50 -22.17 9.80 -1.36
N SER A 51 -21.12 8.99 -1.19
CA SER A 51 -21.19 7.54 -1.40
C SER A 51 -22.13 6.91 -0.38
N ARG A 52 -22.61 5.70 -0.67
CA ARG A 52 -23.37 4.93 0.32
C ARG A 52 -22.52 4.72 1.56
N GLU A 53 -23.14 4.71 2.75
CA GLU A 53 -22.45 4.56 4.03
C GLU A 53 -21.49 3.37 4.06
N ASP A 54 -21.90 2.23 3.49
CA ASP A 54 -21.10 1.00 3.38
C ASP A 54 -19.93 1.08 2.36
N LYS A 55 -19.83 2.18 1.62
CA LYS A 55 -18.85 2.45 0.57
C LYS A 55 -17.99 3.68 0.85
N ILE A 56 -18.34 4.53 1.80
CA ILE A 56 -17.52 5.68 2.20
C ILE A 56 -16.15 5.20 2.67
N LEU A 57 -16.13 4.15 3.50
CA LEU A 57 -14.93 3.51 4.01
C LEU A 57 -15.06 1.99 3.91
N GLN A 58 -14.07 1.34 3.33
CA GLN A 58 -13.93 -0.12 3.35
C GLN A 58 -12.51 -0.48 3.74
N SER A 59 -12.35 -1.39 4.71
CA SER A 59 -11.04 -1.85 5.18
C SER A 59 -10.96 -3.37 5.15
N SER A 60 -9.79 -3.91 4.80
CA SER A 60 -9.50 -5.32 5.05
C SER A 60 -9.25 -5.55 6.55
N PRO A 61 -9.26 -6.81 7.02
CA PRO A 61 -8.53 -7.19 8.22
C PRO A 61 -7.04 -6.89 8.08
N TRP A 62 -6.31 -6.93 9.20
CA TRP A 62 -4.85 -6.98 9.18
C TRP A 62 -4.40 -8.33 8.63
N GLU A 63 -3.72 -8.31 7.47
CA GLU A 63 -3.31 -9.52 6.78
C GLU A 63 -1.80 -9.75 6.91
N THR A 64 -1.42 -11.00 7.16
CA THR A 64 -0.02 -11.48 7.10
C THR A 64 0.28 -12.24 5.80
N LYS A 65 -0.71 -12.39 4.91
CA LYS A 65 -0.61 -13.19 3.69
C LYS A 65 -1.09 -12.40 2.47
N PRO A 66 -0.30 -12.36 1.38
CA PRO A 66 -0.69 -11.65 0.16
C PRO A 66 -2.04 -12.10 -0.41
N ASP A 67 -2.32 -13.41 -0.44
CA ASP A 67 -3.54 -13.97 -1.06
C ASP A 67 -4.84 -13.42 -0.45
N ASN A 68 -4.88 -13.25 0.87
CA ASN A 68 -6.05 -12.74 1.57
C ASN A 68 -6.29 -11.27 1.22
N LEU A 69 -5.22 -10.47 1.19
CA LEU A 69 -5.30 -9.06 0.83
C LEU A 69 -5.71 -8.90 -0.64
N ARG A 70 -5.16 -9.73 -1.53
CA ARG A 70 -5.53 -9.79 -2.95
C ARG A 70 -7.02 -10.10 -3.12
N ALA A 71 -7.54 -11.07 -2.36
CA ALA A 71 -8.96 -11.40 -2.39
C ALA A 71 -9.83 -10.19 -2.00
N PHE A 72 -9.46 -9.45 -0.95
CA PHE A 72 -10.14 -8.20 -0.59
C PHE A 72 -10.04 -7.14 -1.69
N MET A 73 -8.83 -6.88 -2.21
CA MET A 73 -8.59 -5.89 -3.26
C MET A 73 -9.41 -6.17 -4.52
N ASN A 74 -9.64 -7.44 -4.87
CA ASN A 74 -10.46 -7.83 -6.01
C ASN A 74 -11.95 -7.45 -5.85
N THR A 75 -12.43 -7.23 -4.63
CA THR A 75 -13.82 -6.78 -4.37
C THR A 75 -14.02 -5.27 -4.52
N ILE A 76 -12.93 -4.50 -4.63
CA ILE A 76 -12.99 -3.04 -4.67
C ILE A 76 -13.25 -2.55 -6.09
N GLU A 77 -14.21 -1.66 -6.27
CA GLU A 77 -14.46 -0.99 -7.54
C GLU A 77 -14.39 0.52 -7.34
N VAL A 78 -14.17 1.27 -8.42
CA VAL A 78 -14.28 2.72 -8.36
C VAL A 78 -15.74 3.13 -8.23
N GLU A 79 -16.02 4.13 -7.40
CA GLU A 79 -17.36 4.67 -7.22
C GLU A 79 -17.27 6.12 -6.73
N GLY A 80 -18.19 6.98 -7.18
CA GLY A 80 -18.20 8.39 -6.81
C GLY A 80 -17.26 9.26 -7.67
N GLY A 81 -16.78 10.35 -7.09
CA GLY A 81 -15.96 11.38 -7.74
C GLY A 81 -16.65 12.73 -7.91
N TRP A 82 -17.79 12.96 -7.26
CA TRP A 82 -18.48 14.26 -7.25
C TRP A 82 -18.24 14.97 -5.91
N ASN A 83 -17.65 16.16 -5.96
CA ASN A 83 -17.20 16.96 -4.80
C ASN A 83 -16.01 16.35 -4.05
N ASN A 84 -15.79 16.81 -2.80
CA ASN A 84 -14.64 16.47 -1.99
C ASN A 84 -14.64 14.98 -1.60
N GLU A 85 -13.46 14.37 -1.67
CA GLU A 85 -13.19 13.02 -1.19
C GLU A 85 -13.07 13.02 0.33
N ALA A 86 -13.50 11.93 0.97
CA ALA A 86 -13.51 11.77 2.43
C ALA A 86 -12.19 11.17 2.94
N ILE A 87 -11.07 11.76 2.52
CA ILE A 87 -9.72 11.30 2.92
C ILE A 87 -9.54 11.28 4.44
N GLU A 88 -10.17 12.23 5.14
CA GLU A 88 -10.08 12.33 6.60
C GLU A 88 -10.67 11.11 7.29
N ILE A 89 -11.64 10.44 6.68
CA ILE A 89 -12.23 9.21 7.23
C ILE A 89 -11.21 8.06 7.18
N GLY A 90 -10.41 7.98 6.11
CA GLY A 90 -9.32 7.01 6.03
C GLY A 90 -8.22 7.26 7.07
N LEU A 91 -7.87 8.53 7.32
CA LEU A 91 -6.91 8.91 8.35
C LEU A 91 -7.47 8.73 9.78
N TRP A 92 -8.76 8.99 9.97
CA TRP A 92 -9.44 8.75 11.24
C TRP A 92 -9.43 7.25 11.57
N HIS A 93 -9.78 6.39 10.61
CA HIS A 93 -9.68 4.93 10.77
C HIS A 93 -8.25 4.49 11.11
N ALA A 94 -7.24 5.04 10.44
CA ALA A 94 -5.84 4.74 10.77
C ALA A 94 -5.47 5.16 12.21
N ASN A 95 -5.98 6.30 12.68
CA ASN A 95 -5.77 6.72 14.07
C ASN A 95 -6.45 5.77 15.06
N GLU A 96 -7.70 5.35 14.78
CA GLU A 96 -8.40 4.39 15.64
C GLU A 96 -7.69 3.02 15.69
N GLU A 97 -7.21 2.51 14.56
CA GLU A 97 -6.44 1.27 14.52
C GLU A 97 -5.10 1.42 15.27
N ASN A 98 -4.44 2.58 15.17
CA ASN A 98 -3.21 2.86 15.90
C ASN A 98 -3.40 2.93 17.43
N GLU A 99 -4.60 3.31 17.91
CA GLU A 99 -4.93 3.24 19.34
C GLU A 99 -5.09 1.79 19.83
N ARG A 100 -5.42 0.85 18.93
CA ARG A 100 -5.55 -0.58 19.27
C ARG A 100 -4.21 -1.29 19.26
N GLU A 101 -3.47 -1.13 18.16
CA GLU A 101 -2.13 -1.67 17.99
C GLU A 101 -1.29 -0.68 17.18
N ASN A 102 -0.04 -0.46 17.60
CA ASN A 102 0.77 0.60 17.02
C ASN A 102 1.01 0.38 15.52
N ILE A 103 0.59 1.34 14.70
CA ILE A 103 0.87 1.37 13.28
C ILE A 103 2.24 2.03 13.08
N THR A 104 3.14 1.32 12.41
CA THR A 104 4.49 1.82 12.11
C THR A 104 4.48 2.81 10.94
N GLN A 105 3.58 2.62 9.97
CA GLN A 105 3.56 3.39 8.74
C GLN A 105 2.17 3.43 8.10
N VAL A 106 1.79 4.60 7.58
CA VAL A 106 0.60 4.80 6.76
C VAL A 106 1.03 5.26 5.38
N ILE A 107 0.52 4.60 4.34
CA ILE A 107 0.77 4.95 2.94
C ILE A 107 -0.53 5.47 2.34
N LEU A 108 -0.52 6.74 1.97
CA LEU A 108 -1.64 7.40 1.32
C LEU A 108 -1.46 7.36 -0.19
N ILE A 109 -2.47 6.87 -0.90
CA ILE A 109 -2.52 6.80 -2.37
C ILE A 109 -3.74 7.59 -2.84
N VAL A 110 -3.49 8.67 -3.59
CA VAL A 110 -4.47 9.65 -4.10
C VAL A 110 -4.22 9.91 -5.59
N ALA A 111 -5.23 10.29 -6.35
CA ALA A 111 -5.10 10.62 -7.78
C ALA A 111 -4.49 12.01 -8.05
N GLU A 112 -4.40 12.90 -7.05
CA GLU A 112 -4.03 14.31 -7.22
C GLU A 112 -2.90 14.76 -6.26
N GLN A 113 -2.11 15.74 -6.69
CA GLN A 113 -0.94 16.27 -5.99
C GLN A 113 -1.35 17.08 -4.74
N THR A 114 -1.51 16.44 -3.60
CA THR A 114 -1.72 17.13 -2.30
C THR A 114 -0.37 17.50 -1.69
N GLY A 115 -0.17 18.77 -1.31
CA GLY A 115 1.11 19.42 -0.95
C GLY A 115 2.00 18.86 0.18
N GLY A 116 2.11 17.55 0.35
CA GLY A 116 3.25 16.86 0.98
C GLY A 116 4.42 16.70 0.00
N ARG A 117 5.40 15.82 0.29
CA ARG A 117 6.43 15.46 -0.70
C ARG A 117 5.78 14.63 -1.81
N CYS A 118 5.20 15.32 -2.79
CA CYS A 118 4.69 14.74 -4.01
C CYS A 118 5.81 14.70 -5.05
N GLU A 119 6.41 13.53 -5.23
CA GLU A 119 7.19 13.26 -6.43
C GLU A 119 6.25 12.74 -7.52
N MET A 120 6.48 13.14 -8.76
CA MET A 120 5.69 12.67 -9.89
C MET A 120 5.93 11.18 -10.06
N LEU A 121 4.97 10.39 -9.61
CA LEU A 121 4.98 8.95 -9.75
C LEU A 121 3.97 8.57 -10.82
N ASP A 122 4.46 8.36 -12.04
CA ASP A 122 3.63 7.81 -13.09
C ASP A 122 3.48 6.29 -12.89
N ILE A 123 2.53 5.88 -12.06
CA ILE A 123 2.15 4.47 -11.87
C ILE A 123 1.71 3.83 -13.20
N ASN A 124 1.33 4.63 -14.20
CA ASN A 124 1.02 4.07 -15.51
C ASN A 124 2.26 3.60 -16.27
N SER A 125 3.43 4.15 -15.97
CA SER A 125 4.70 3.68 -16.50
C SER A 125 5.19 2.43 -15.76
N SER A 126 5.86 1.53 -16.48
CA SER A 126 6.51 0.37 -15.86
C SER A 126 7.59 0.79 -14.87
N SER A 127 8.30 1.88 -15.14
CA SER A 127 9.33 2.43 -14.27
C SER A 127 8.74 3.02 -12.99
N GLY A 128 7.65 3.79 -13.08
CA GLY A 128 6.99 4.38 -11.91
C GLY A 128 6.32 3.37 -11.01
N SER A 129 5.60 2.38 -11.57
CA SER A 129 5.01 1.30 -10.76
C SER A 129 6.08 0.44 -10.07
N GLN A 130 7.21 0.17 -10.74
CA GLN A 130 8.33 -0.53 -10.13
C GLN A 130 9.04 0.33 -9.07
N MET A 131 9.24 1.63 -9.31
CA MET A 131 9.81 2.55 -8.31
C MET A 131 8.98 2.60 -7.04
N LEU A 132 7.64 2.65 -7.15
CA LEU A 132 6.76 2.57 -5.99
C LEU A 132 6.88 1.23 -5.27
N THR A 133 6.90 0.14 -6.05
CA THR A 133 7.05 -1.22 -5.51
C THR A 133 8.34 -1.33 -4.71
N ASP A 134 9.46 -0.86 -5.27
CA ASP A 134 10.78 -0.89 -4.61
C ASP A 134 10.77 -0.01 -3.36
N LEU A 135 10.31 1.24 -3.46
CA LEU A 135 10.31 2.17 -2.35
C LEU A 135 9.53 1.64 -1.15
N ILE A 136 8.32 1.12 -1.37
CA ILE A 136 7.52 0.60 -0.26
C ILE A 136 8.08 -0.72 0.27
N THR A 137 8.50 -1.63 -0.62
CA THR A 137 9.06 -2.92 -0.18
C THR A 137 10.31 -2.71 0.66
N GLU A 138 11.20 -1.80 0.24
CA GLU A 138 12.40 -1.46 1.00
C GLU A 138 12.07 -0.85 2.37
N GLU A 139 11.05 0.01 2.45
CA GLU A 139 10.66 0.62 3.73
C GLU A 139 10.04 -0.40 4.69
N ILE A 140 9.20 -1.32 4.19
CA ILE A 140 8.68 -2.45 4.98
C ILE A 140 9.85 -3.27 5.53
N LEU A 141 10.80 -3.66 4.68
CA LEU A 141 11.95 -4.47 5.08
C LEU A 141 12.84 -3.74 6.08
N ARG A 142 13.03 -2.42 5.92
CA ARG A 142 13.78 -1.60 6.85
C ARG A 142 13.12 -1.56 8.22
N ASN A 143 11.80 -1.40 8.27
CA ASN A 143 11.03 -1.38 9.50
C ASN A 143 11.03 -2.74 10.21
N VAL A 144 10.81 -3.83 9.47
CA VAL A 144 10.83 -5.20 10.02
C VAL A 144 12.22 -5.58 10.56
N GLY A 145 13.28 -5.21 9.83
CA GLY A 145 14.65 -5.48 10.25
C GLY A 145 15.17 -4.56 11.36
N GLY A 146 14.47 -3.45 11.64
CA GLY A 146 14.91 -2.40 12.55
C GLY A 146 16.32 -1.89 12.25
N SER A 147 16.98 -1.31 13.26
CA SER A 147 18.33 -0.74 13.13
C SER A 147 19.43 -1.78 12.89
N THR A 148 19.16 -3.07 13.08
CA THR A 148 20.17 -4.14 13.05
C THR A 148 20.19 -4.91 11.74
N LYS A 149 19.02 -5.19 11.15
CA LYS A 149 18.88 -6.02 9.96
C LYS A 149 18.22 -5.30 8.79
N GLY A 150 17.63 -4.12 8.98
CA GLY A 150 16.87 -3.42 7.95
C GLY A 150 17.66 -3.21 6.65
N ASN A 151 18.91 -2.75 6.74
CA ASN A 151 19.76 -2.56 5.56
C ASN A 151 20.10 -3.88 4.86
N ALA A 152 20.38 -4.95 5.62
CA ALA A 152 20.69 -6.25 5.04
C ALA A 152 19.48 -6.86 4.29
N LEU A 153 18.25 -6.64 4.80
CA LEU A 153 17.03 -7.07 4.11
C LEU A 153 16.80 -6.29 2.81
N VAL A 154 17.05 -4.97 2.82
CA VAL A 154 16.99 -4.13 1.62
C VAL A 154 18.04 -4.55 0.58
N GLU A 155 19.26 -4.87 1.01
CA GLU A 155 20.30 -5.37 0.10
C GLU A 155 19.93 -6.73 -0.51
N ALA A 156 19.36 -7.65 0.28
CA ALA A 156 18.87 -8.93 -0.21
C ALA A 156 17.75 -8.72 -1.25
N TYR A 157 16.80 -7.82 -0.96
CA TYR A 157 15.74 -7.42 -1.89
C TYR A 157 16.31 -6.92 -3.22
N ARG A 158 17.22 -5.96 -3.17
CA ARG A 158 17.84 -5.38 -4.37
C ARG A 158 18.59 -6.44 -5.17
N LYS A 159 19.28 -7.37 -4.52
CA LYS A 159 20.00 -8.44 -5.22
C LYS A 159 19.08 -9.34 -6.07
N ILE A 160 17.84 -9.52 -5.64
CA ILE A 160 16.88 -10.43 -6.29
C ILE A 160 16.00 -9.68 -7.30
N PHE A 161 15.58 -8.47 -6.96
CA PHE A 161 14.53 -7.76 -7.70
C PHE A 161 15.00 -6.46 -8.38
N HIS A 162 16.22 -5.98 -8.12
CA HIS A 162 16.71 -4.76 -8.76
C HIS A 162 17.02 -5.04 -10.23
N LYS A 163 16.33 -4.29 -11.10
CA LYS A 163 16.69 -4.13 -12.51
C LYS A 163 17.12 -2.68 -12.66
N ASP A 164 18.31 -2.46 -13.22
CA ASP A 164 18.81 -1.12 -13.51
C ASP A 164 17.79 -0.37 -14.37
N TYR A 165 17.38 0.81 -13.90
CA TYR A 165 16.49 1.70 -14.63
C TYR A 165 17.31 2.43 -15.69
N THR A 166 17.37 1.91 -16.92
CA THR A 166 17.84 2.65 -18.12
C THR A 166 16.68 3.17 -18.93
#